data_AF-A0A6P7T2W7-F1
#
_entry.id   AF-A0A6P7T2W7-F1
#
_cell.length_a   1.000
_cell.length_b   1.000
_cell.length_c   1.000
_cell.angle_alpha   90.00
_cell.angle_beta   90.00
_cell.angle_gamma   90.00
#
_symmetry.space_group_name_H-M   'P 1'
#
loop_
_entity.id
_entity.type
_entity.pdbx_description
1 polymer ?
#
loop_
_entity_poly.entity_id
_entity_poly.type
_entity_poly.pdbx_seq_one_letter_code
_entity_poly.pdbx_strand_id
1 'polypeptide(L)'
;MPRHVLDLRRIVTSTDDDCGNEVPSLRRSRRSRCSPALPFLPSCCNCDLGSVSMGNAAGHVVFEFMHPELAPDHKNPPTFDPNLGFLNGRKERVMIATQEELNELSIPLEKRDYCAHLYVKWLKCRQQNYPLCQRCHHEKHDYEQCEYDDFVLRMKEYEREKRLKMRAERIQAKKLAEDLE
;
A
#
# COMPACT_ATOMS: atom_id res chain seq x y z
N MET A 1 -9.66 -67.52 7.74
CA MET A 1 -9.41 -67.20 9.16
C MET A 1 -9.03 -65.73 9.26
N PRO A 2 -9.81 -64.89 9.98
CA PRO A 2 -9.68 -63.43 9.95
C PRO A 2 -9.11 -62.83 11.25
N ARG A 3 -8.55 -61.61 11.13
CA ARG A 3 -8.44 -60.54 12.15
C ARG A 3 -8.36 -59.21 11.34
N HIS A 4 -9.26 -58.22 11.35
CA HIS A 4 -10.16 -57.67 12.40
C HIS A 4 -9.37 -57.36 13.70
N VAL A 5 -9.34 -56.17 14.29
CA VAL A 5 -9.97 -54.83 14.07
C VAL A 5 -8.89 -53.76 14.43
N LEU A 6 -9.04 -52.43 14.38
CA LEU A 6 -10.18 -51.49 14.32
C LEU A 6 -9.77 -50.21 13.53
N ASP A 7 -10.73 -49.31 13.26
CA ASP A 7 -10.52 -47.92 12.83
C ASP A 7 -10.80 -47.01 14.04
N LEU A 8 -9.91 -46.06 14.37
CA LEU A 8 -10.17 -45.07 15.44
C LEU A 8 -9.76 -43.67 14.98
N ARG A 9 -10.67 -43.04 14.23
CA ARG A 9 -10.70 -41.58 14.07
C ARG A 9 -11.13 -40.89 15.36
N ARG A 10 -10.50 -39.74 15.64
CA ARG A 10 -11.03 -38.58 16.37
C ARG A 10 -11.37 -38.69 17.88
N ILE A 11 -10.55 -38.00 18.67
CA ILE A 11 -10.97 -36.99 19.67
C ILE A 11 -10.03 -35.79 19.37
N VAL A 12 -10.37 -34.58 18.89
CA VAL A 12 -11.52 -33.63 18.96
C VAL A 12 -11.18 -32.41 19.85
N THR A 13 -10.75 -31.34 19.14
CA THR A 13 -10.94 -29.87 19.35
C THR A 13 -10.35 -29.07 20.53
N SER A 14 -9.81 -27.89 20.16
CA SER A 14 -9.74 -26.57 20.87
C SER A 14 -9.00 -26.50 22.23
N THR A 15 -8.12 -25.53 22.49
CA THR A 15 -8.18 -24.07 22.17
C THR A 15 -6.87 -23.47 21.64
N ASP A 16 -6.97 -22.54 20.67
CA ASP A 16 -6.39 -21.16 20.57
C ASP A 16 -4.99 -20.89 21.21
N ASP A 17 -4.00 -20.21 20.61
CA ASP A 17 -4.03 -19.10 19.63
C ASP A 17 -3.37 -19.40 18.25
N ASP A 18 -3.74 -18.63 17.23
CA ASP A 18 -3.76 -19.08 15.83
C ASP A 18 -2.42 -19.19 15.08
N CYS A 19 -2.10 -20.43 14.71
CA CYS A 19 -1.32 -20.81 13.52
C CYS A 19 -1.90 -22.11 12.92
N GLY A 20 -2.81 -22.02 11.95
CA GLY A 20 -3.33 -23.16 11.17
C GLY A 20 -4.24 -22.69 10.02
N ASN A 21 -4.02 -23.06 8.76
CA ASN A 21 -4.10 -24.38 8.10
C ASN A 21 -5.53 -24.79 7.66
N GLU A 22 -5.61 -25.20 6.38
CA GLU A 22 -6.79 -25.62 5.62
C GLU A 22 -7.55 -26.81 6.22
N VAL A 23 -8.83 -27.03 5.83
CA VAL A 23 -9.46 -28.34 5.43
C VAL A 23 -10.98 -28.15 5.04
N PRO A 24 -11.77 -29.15 4.53
CA PRO A 24 -11.68 -29.59 3.12
C PRO A 24 -13.04 -29.97 2.43
N SER A 25 -12.98 -30.18 1.11
CA SER A 25 -13.81 -31.11 0.29
C SER A 25 -15.32 -31.34 0.59
N LEU A 26 -16.17 -30.96 -0.37
CA LEU A 26 -17.45 -31.65 -0.64
C LEU A 26 -17.58 -31.97 -2.14
N ARG A 27 -18.19 -33.12 -2.47
CA ARG A 27 -18.10 -33.76 -3.79
C ARG A 27 -19.10 -33.23 -4.82
N ARG A 28 -18.57 -33.00 -6.02
CA ARG A 28 -19.10 -33.35 -7.36
C ARG A 28 -20.42 -32.69 -7.83
N SER A 29 -20.25 -31.90 -8.89
CA SER A 29 -21.21 -31.59 -9.97
C SER A 29 -22.55 -30.94 -9.61
N ARG A 30 -22.68 -29.67 -10.05
CA ARG A 30 -23.72 -29.28 -11.02
C ARG A 30 -23.14 -28.23 -11.97
N ARG A 31 -23.27 -28.48 -13.29
CA ARG A 31 -23.16 -27.41 -14.29
C ARG A 31 -24.36 -26.49 -14.13
N SER A 32 -24.16 -25.19 -14.00
CA SER A 32 -25.18 -24.21 -14.39
C SER A 32 -24.60 -22.80 -14.58
N ARG A 33 -24.46 -22.44 -15.86
CA ARG A 33 -24.67 -21.09 -16.40
C ARG A 33 -23.84 -19.95 -15.81
N CYS A 34 -22.73 -19.65 -16.48
CA CYS A 34 -22.52 -18.27 -16.90
C CYS A 34 -23.68 -17.87 -17.83
N SER A 35 -24.36 -16.78 -17.53
CA SER A 35 -25.22 -16.04 -18.47
C SER A 35 -24.92 -14.55 -18.31
N PRO A 36 -24.84 -13.76 -19.40
CA PRO A 36 -24.39 -12.37 -19.38
C PRO A 36 -25.54 -11.37 -19.14
N ALA A 37 -25.18 -10.09 -19.02
CA ALA A 37 -26.01 -8.90 -18.75
C ALA A 37 -26.58 -8.85 -17.30
N LEU A 38 -26.40 -7.76 -16.55
CA LEU A 38 -26.70 -6.36 -16.91
C LEU A 38 -25.64 -5.35 -16.39
N PRO A 39 -25.60 -4.13 -16.95
CA PRO A 39 -24.77 -3.04 -16.45
C PRO A 39 -25.50 -2.25 -15.35
N PHE A 40 -24.83 -1.87 -14.26
CA PHE A 40 -24.99 -0.60 -13.51
C PHE A 40 -24.06 -0.61 -12.27
N LEU A 41 -23.51 0.57 -11.94
CA LEU A 41 -22.81 0.93 -10.68
C LEU A 41 -21.44 0.28 -10.38
N PRO A 42 -20.32 1.01 -10.59
CA PRO A 42 -19.05 0.73 -9.91
C PRO A 42 -19.07 1.34 -8.49
N SER A 43 -19.76 0.67 -7.57
CA SER A 43 -19.61 0.89 -6.13
C SER A 43 -18.97 -0.34 -5.49
N CYS A 44 -18.08 -0.13 -4.53
CA CYS A 44 -17.30 -1.16 -3.79
C CYS A 44 -16.04 -1.68 -4.48
N CYS A 45 -15.04 -0.81 -4.61
CA CYS A 45 -13.65 -1.16 -4.28
C CYS A 45 -13.15 -0.12 -3.26
N ASN A 46 -12.37 -0.58 -2.26
CA ASN A 46 -12.12 0.19 -1.05
C ASN A 46 -11.29 1.45 -1.31
N CYS A 47 -11.63 2.54 -0.61
CA CYS A 47 -10.74 3.68 -0.46
C CYS A 47 -9.80 3.38 0.71
N ASP A 48 -8.61 2.85 0.44
CA ASP A 48 -7.60 2.68 1.47
C ASP A 48 -7.23 4.05 2.06
N LEU A 49 -7.34 4.15 3.38
CA LEU A 49 -7.11 5.37 4.15
C LEU A 49 -5.61 5.62 4.32
N GLY A 50 -4.93 5.91 3.21
CA GLY A 50 -3.53 6.32 3.15
C GLY A 50 -3.27 7.73 3.68
N SER A 51 -3.91 8.16 4.77
CA SER A 51 -3.74 9.50 5.34
C SER A 51 -2.27 9.72 5.73
N VAL A 52 -1.57 10.55 4.95
CA VAL A 52 -0.14 10.81 5.09
C VAL A 52 0.09 11.71 6.31
N SER A 53 0.03 11.12 7.49
CA SER A 53 -0.11 11.81 8.79
C SER A 53 1.17 11.75 9.62
N MET A 54 2.17 12.56 9.26
CA MET A 54 3.27 12.93 10.15
C MET A 54 3.46 14.45 10.15
N GLY A 55 3.11 15.10 11.26
CA GLY A 55 3.16 16.55 11.42
C GLY A 55 2.04 17.06 12.33
N ASN A 56 1.87 18.38 12.42
CA ASN A 56 0.72 18.99 13.11
C ASN A 56 -0.57 18.75 12.29
N ALA A 57 -1.22 17.61 12.51
CA ALA A 57 -2.44 17.21 11.81
C ALA A 57 -3.55 18.27 11.93
N ALA A 58 -3.71 18.90 13.11
CA ALA A 58 -4.65 20.00 13.30
C ALA A 58 -4.32 21.20 12.40
N GLY A 59 -3.04 21.55 12.25
CA GLY A 59 -2.59 22.62 11.35
C GLY A 59 -2.86 22.33 9.86
N HIS A 60 -2.75 21.07 9.43
CA HIS A 60 -3.11 20.66 8.07
C HIS A 60 -4.62 20.73 7.85
N VAL A 61 -5.42 20.14 8.74
CA VAL A 61 -6.88 20.11 8.64
C VAL A 61 -7.48 21.51 8.70
N VAL A 62 -6.95 22.39 9.57
CA VAL A 62 -7.34 23.80 9.61
C VAL A 62 -6.96 24.52 8.32
N PHE A 63 -5.77 24.27 7.75
CA PHE A 63 -5.40 24.86 6.45
C PHE A 63 -6.35 24.41 5.33
N GLU A 64 -6.65 23.12 5.26
CA GLU A 64 -7.54 22.52 4.26
C GLU A 64 -8.96 23.05 4.36
N PHE A 65 -9.47 23.23 5.58
CA PHE A 65 -10.77 23.85 5.85
C PHE A 65 -10.82 25.34 5.46
N MET A 66 -9.75 26.10 5.77
CA MET A 66 -9.68 27.55 5.49
C MET A 66 -9.36 27.87 4.02
N HIS A 67 -8.66 26.97 3.33
CA HIS A 67 -8.18 27.16 1.96
C HIS A 67 -8.33 25.88 1.13
N PRO A 68 -9.58 25.45 0.82
CA PRO A 68 -9.83 24.19 0.11
C PRO A 68 -9.22 24.18 -1.30
N GLU A 69 -9.19 25.31 -2.00
CA GLU A 69 -8.62 25.40 -3.36
C GLU A 69 -7.10 25.17 -3.37
N LEU A 70 -6.40 25.66 -2.34
CA LEU A 70 -4.95 25.53 -2.15
C LEU A 70 -4.49 24.17 -1.64
N ALA A 71 -5.36 23.41 -0.99
CA ALA A 71 -5.03 22.08 -0.49
C ALA A 71 -4.86 21.10 -1.67
N PRO A 72 -3.76 20.33 -1.74
CA PRO A 72 -3.69 19.15 -2.60
C PRO A 72 -4.70 18.10 -2.13
N ASP A 73 -5.46 17.53 -3.07
CA ASP A 73 -6.31 16.39 -2.80
C ASP A 73 -5.46 15.13 -2.62
N HIS A 74 -5.78 14.30 -1.62
CA HIS A 74 -5.12 12.99 -1.48
C HIS A 74 -5.62 11.97 -2.53
N LYS A 75 -6.88 12.09 -2.98
CA LYS A 75 -7.54 11.09 -3.83
C LYS A 75 -7.27 11.27 -5.33
N ASN A 76 -6.94 12.48 -5.75
CA ASN A 76 -6.72 12.82 -7.14
C ASN A 76 -5.21 12.79 -7.44
N PRO A 77 -4.79 12.44 -8.67
CA PRO A 77 -3.40 12.56 -9.07
C PRO A 77 -2.97 14.04 -9.08
N PRO A 78 -1.66 14.33 -8.93
CA PRO A 78 -1.17 15.71 -8.83
C PRO A 78 -1.48 16.53 -10.07
N THR A 79 -1.94 17.76 -9.87
CA THR A 79 -2.43 18.66 -10.92
C THR A 79 -1.31 19.16 -11.85
N PHE A 80 -0.07 19.22 -11.36
CA PHE A 80 1.08 19.80 -12.06
C PHE A 80 2.01 18.72 -12.62
N ASP A 81 2.52 18.96 -13.84
CA ASP A 81 3.54 18.11 -14.49
C ASP A 81 4.70 17.73 -13.53
N PRO A 82 5.09 16.45 -13.43
CA PRO A 82 6.19 16.00 -12.58
C PRO A 82 7.55 16.66 -12.85
N ASN A 83 7.82 17.10 -14.10
CA ASN A 83 9.10 17.69 -14.48
C ASN A 83 9.17 19.21 -14.24
N LEU A 84 8.02 19.88 -14.03
CA LEU A 84 7.95 21.31 -13.74
C LEU A 84 8.85 21.70 -12.55
N GLY A 85 9.90 22.48 -12.84
CA GLY A 85 10.87 22.96 -11.85
C GLY A 85 12.16 22.14 -11.74
N PHE A 86 12.33 21.04 -12.48
CA PHE A 86 13.55 20.22 -12.49
C PHE A 86 14.34 20.43 -13.79
N LEU A 87 15.48 21.14 -13.72
CA LEU A 87 16.29 21.48 -14.91
C LEU A 87 16.83 20.25 -15.66
N ASN A 88 17.17 19.18 -14.94
CA ASN A 88 17.78 17.97 -15.49
C ASN A 88 16.80 16.77 -15.49
N GLY A 89 15.49 17.02 -15.35
CA GLY A 89 14.47 15.99 -15.16
C GLY A 89 14.50 15.33 -13.77
N ARG A 90 13.50 14.48 -13.49
CA ARG A 90 13.41 13.67 -12.27
C ARG A 90 14.00 12.28 -12.51
N LYS A 91 14.81 11.77 -11.56
CA LYS A 91 15.26 10.38 -11.58
C LYS A 91 14.08 9.44 -11.27
N GLU A 92 13.85 8.46 -12.14
CA GLU A 92 12.83 7.42 -11.94
C GLU A 92 13.21 6.47 -10.79
N ARG A 93 12.20 5.95 -10.09
CA ARG A 93 12.38 4.90 -9.06
C ARG A 93 12.43 3.55 -9.76
N VAL A 94 13.47 2.76 -9.49
CA VAL A 94 13.66 1.44 -10.11
C VAL A 94 13.27 0.36 -9.11
N MET A 95 12.38 -0.55 -9.50
CA MET A 95 12.07 -1.76 -8.73
C MET A 95 13.27 -2.72 -8.79
N ILE A 96 13.77 -3.15 -7.63
CA ILE A 96 14.91 -4.08 -7.54
C ILE A 96 14.44 -5.55 -7.52
N ALA A 97 13.29 -5.84 -6.89
CA ALA A 97 12.72 -7.18 -6.86
C ALA A 97 11.91 -7.48 -8.13
N THR A 98 11.97 -8.71 -8.62
CA THR A 98 11.14 -9.16 -9.74
C THR A 98 9.72 -9.52 -9.27
N GLN A 99 8.74 -9.45 -10.17
CA GLN A 99 7.36 -9.79 -9.84
C GLN A 99 7.16 -11.28 -9.54
N GLU A 100 7.97 -12.14 -10.17
CA GLU A 100 7.94 -13.59 -10.00
C GLU A 100 8.36 -13.98 -8.58
N GLU A 101 9.50 -13.47 -8.09
CA GLU A 101 9.98 -13.68 -6.71
C GLU A 101 8.95 -13.25 -5.64
N LEU A 102 8.24 -12.13 -5.85
CA LEU A 102 7.22 -11.63 -4.92
C LEU A 102 5.96 -12.50 -4.90
N ASN A 103 5.65 -13.17 -6.01
CA ASN A 103 4.53 -14.10 -6.12
C ASN A 103 4.87 -15.46 -5.50
N GLU A 104 6.08 -15.99 -5.75
CA GLU A 104 6.58 -17.24 -5.14
C GLU A 104 6.59 -17.18 -3.62
N LEU A 105 7.00 -16.04 -3.05
CA LEU A 105 7.03 -15.79 -1.61
C LEU A 105 5.68 -15.37 -1.02
N SER A 106 4.60 -15.40 -1.82
CA SER A 106 3.22 -15.05 -1.44
C SER A 106 3.06 -13.73 -0.66
N ILE A 107 3.86 -12.71 -1.02
CA ILE A 107 3.89 -11.43 -0.32
C ILE A 107 2.55 -10.68 -0.53
N PRO A 108 1.92 -10.13 0.53
CA PRO A 108 0.65 -9.40 0.42
C PRO A 108 0.81 -8.14 -0.44
N LEU A 109 -0.26 -7.77 -1.16
CA LEU A 109 -0.23 -6.67 -2.14
C LEU A 109 0.25 -5.34 -1.54
N GLU A 110 -0.16 -5.05 -0.31
CA GLU A 110 0.23 -3.86 0.48
C GLU A 110 1.74 -3.69 0.67
N LYS A 111 2.53 -4.77 0.53
CA LYS A 111 3.99 -4.77 0.76
C LYS A 111 4.80 -4.98 -0.52
N ARG A 112 4.19 -4.77 -1.69
CA ARG A 112 4.84 -4.92 -3.01
C ARG A 112 5.40 -3.59 -3.55
N ASP A 113 5.78 -2.70 -2.64
CA ASP A 113 6.40 -1.41 -2.94
C ASP A 113 7.86 -1.54 -3.40
N TYR A 114 8.49 -0.42 -3.77
CA TYR A 114 9.93 -0.35 -4.10
C TYR A 114 10.83 -0.97 -3.01
N CYS A 115 10.37 -0.93 -1.76
CA CYS A 115 11.06 -1.49 -0.60
C CYS A 115 10.98 -3.04 -0.46
N ALA A 116 10.17 -3.74 -1.27
CA ALA A 116 9.89 -5.18 -1.09
C ALA A 116 11.14 -6.07 -1.09
N HIS A 117 12.21 -5.66 -1.77
CA HIS A 117 13.50 -6.35 -1.79
C HIS A 117 14.18 -6.46 -0.42
N LEU A 118 13.91 -5.56 0.53
CA LEU A 118 14.38 -5.64 1.92
C LEU A 118 13.44 -6.50 2.78
N TYR A 119 12.13 -6.41 2.54
CA TYR A 119 11.13 -7.26 3.19
C TYR A 119 11.42 -8.75 2.97
N VAL A 120 11.81 -9.13 1.75
CA VAL A 120 12.24 -10.50 1.40
C VAL A 120 13.45 -10.97 2.22
N LYS A 121 14.41 -10.09 2.51
CA LYS A 121 15.58 -10.43 3.35
C LYS A 121 15.13 -10.73 4.77
N TRP A 122 14.40 -9.79 5.38
CA TRP A 122 13.88 -9.91 6.74
C TRP A 122 13.05 -11.19 6.96
N LEU A 123 12.20 -11.57 5.97
CA LEU A 123 11.47 -12.83 6.01
C LEU A 123 12.39 -14.07 6.00
N LYS A 124 13.41 -14.09 5.13
CA LYS A 124 14.40 -15.19 5.06
C LYS A 124 15.18 -15.32 6.37
N CYS A 125 15.65 -14.21 6.93
CA CYS A 125 16.35 -14.17 8.22
C CYS A 125 15.45 -14.60 9.38
N ARG A 126 14.17 -14.21 9.40
CA ARG A 126 13.17 -14.67 10.38
C ARG A 126 12.93 -16.18 10.28
N GLN A 127 12.86 -16.74 9.07
CA GLN A 127 12.70 -18.19 8.85
C GLN A 127 13.93 -18.98 9.34
N GLN A 128 15.14 -18.50 9.07
CA GLN A 128 16.39 -19.16 9.45
C GLN A 128 16.67 -19.11 10.96
N ASN A 129 16.29 -18.03 11.65
CA ASN A 129 16.58 -17.82 13.08
C ASN A 129 15.44 -18.24 14.02
N TYR A 130 14.39 -18.88 13.53
CA TYR A 130 13.29 -19.37 14.38
C TYR A 130 13.80 -20.38 15.42
N PRO A 131 13.47 -20.25 16.73
CA PRO A 131 12.48 -19.34 17.34
C PRO A 131 13.02 -17.96 17.78
N LEU A 132 14.33 -17.72 17.73
CA LEU A 132 14.98 -16.49 18.22
C LEU A 132 14.96 -15.35 17.18
N CYS A 133 13.75 -14.98 16.72
CA CYS A 133 13.51 -13.95 15.70
C CYS A 133 14.12 -12.57 16.03
N GLN A 134 14.40 -12.26 17.29
CA GLN A 134 14.98 -10.99 17.73
C GLN A 134 16.37 -10.70 17.16
N ARG A 135 17.13 -11.73 16.73
CA ARG A 135 18.44 -11.55 16.08
C ARG A 135 18.37 -10.79 14.75
N CYS A 136 17.17 -10.69 14.16
CA CYS A 136 16.93 -10.10 12.85
C CYS A 136 16.70 -8.57 12.86
N HIS A 137 17.16 -7.85 13.90
CA HIS A 137 16.82 -6.43 14.08
C HIS A 137 17.44 -5.52 12.99
N HIS A 138 18.63 -5.84 12.48
CA HIS A 138 19.28 -5.04 11.43
C HIS A 138 18.46 -5.03 10.13
N GLU A 139 18.09 -6.21 9.62
CA GLU A 139 17.29 -6.32 8.40
C GLU A 139 15.89 -5.71 8.54
N LYS A 140 15.31 -5.77 9.76
CA LYS A 140 14.04 -5.09 10.07
C LYS A 140 14.20 -3.57 9.99
N HIS A 141 15.25 -3.03 10.58
CA HIS A 141 15.54 -1.59 10.56
C HIS A 141 15.82 -1.08 9.15
N ASP A 142 16.57 -1.85 8.33
CA ASP A 142 16.84 -1.46 6.94
C ASP A 142 15.55 -1.36 6.12
N TYR A 143 14.61 -2.28 6.31
CA TYR A 143 13.27 -2.23 5.71
C TYR A 143 12.45 -1.03 6.21
N GLU A 144 12.39 -0.81 7.53
CA GLU A 144 11.64 0.31 8.13
C GLU A 144 12.20 1.69 7.72
N GLN A 145 13.53 1.83 7.60
CA GLN A 145 14.17 3.06 7.10
C GLN A 145 13.78 3.34 5.64
N CYS A 146 13.69 2.29 4.83
CA CYS A 146 13.33 2.39 3.43
C CYS A 146 11.83 2.71 3.23
N GLU A 147 10.92 2.16 4.04
CA GLU A 147 9.51 2.61 4.09
C GLU A 147 9.38 4.07 4.55
N TYR A 148 10.19 4.49 5.53
CA TYR A 148 10.25 5.88 5.99
C TYR A 148 10.72 6.84 4.88
N ASP A 149 11.75 6.47 4.12
CA ASP A 149 12.24 7.28 3.01
C ASP A 149 11.19 7.42 1.89
N ASP A 150 10.45 6.34 1.57
CA ASP A 150 9.31 6.38 0.62
C ASP A 150 8.12 7.21 1.16
N PHE A 151 7.88 7.20 2.47
CA PHE A 151 6.91 8.10 3.11
C PHE A 151 7.36 9.58 3.00
N VAL A 152 8.63 9.88 3.28
CA VAL A 152 9.20 11.23 3.15
C VAL A 152 9.13 11.73 1.70
N LEU A 153 9.26 10.85 0.71
CA LEU A 153 9.07 11.21 -0.70
C LEU A 153 7.61 11.59 -1.01
N ARG A 154 6.62 10.86 -0.48
CA ARG A 154 5.19 11.21 -0.61
C ARG A 154 4.87 12.57 0.04
N MET A 155 5.43 12.86 1.21
CA MET A 155 5.31 14.18 1.87
C MET A 155 5.88 15.33 1.02
N LYS A 156 7.03 15.13 0.37
CA LYS A 156 7.64 16.10 -0.55
C LYS A 156 6.76 16.37 -1.77
N GLU A 157 6.00 15.39 -2.24
CA GLU A 157 5.08 15.54 -3.38
C GLU A 157 3.84 16.33 -3.00
N TYR A 158 3.23 16.05 -1.84
CA TYR A 158 2.14 16.86 -1.27
C TYR A 158 2.55 18.34 -1.08
N GLU A 159 3.70 18.59 -0.42
CA GLU A 159 4.17 19.96 -0.21
C GLU A 159 4.52 20.68 -1.52
N ARG A 160 5.06 19.95 -2.51
CA ARG A 160 5.34 20.50 -3.85
C ARG A 160 4.05 21.02 -4.48
N GLU A 161 2.99 20.22 -4.52
CA GLU A 161 1.72 20.63 -5.12
C GLU A 161 1.11 21.83 -4.37
N LYS A 162 1.10 21.80 -3.03
CA LYS A 162 0.61 22.92 -2.21
C LYS A 162 1.34 24.23 -2.53
N ARG A 163 2.68 24.19 -2.66
CA ARG A 163 3.50 25.36 -3.01
C ARG A 163 3.29 25.81 -4.46
N LEU A 164 3.00 24.89 -5.38
CA LEU A 164 2.68 25.21 -6.78
C LEU A 164 1.29 25.85 -6.91
N LYS A 165 0.26 25.36 -6.20
CA LYS A 165 -1.06 26.00 -6.12
C LYS A 165 -0.95 27.44 -5.59
N MET A 166 -0.28 27.64 -4.44
CA MET A 166 -0.01 28.98 -3.89
C MET A 166 0.75 29.90 -4.84
N ARG A 167 1.61 29.36 -5.71
CA ARG A 167 2.32 30.15 -6.72
C ARG A 167 1.41 30.48 -7.91
N ALA A 168 0.56 29.55 -8.34
CA ALA A 168 -0.39 29.75 -9.43
C ALA A 168 -1.39 30.87 -9.11
N GLU A 169 -1.99 30.84 -7.92
CA GLU A 169 -2.90 31.90 -7.44
C GLU A 169 -2.22 33.28 -7.41
N ARG A 170 -0.99 33.37 -6.87
CA ARG A 170 -0.23 34.63 -6.85
C ARG A 170 0.08 35.17 -8.24
N ILE A 171 0.21 34.30 -9.25
CA ILE A 171 0.42 34.70 -10.65
C ILE A 171 -0.93 35.11 -11.28
N GLN A 172 -2.01 34.39 -11.00
CA GLN A 172 -3.36 34.74 -11.46
C GLN A 172 -3.82 36.08 -10.90
N ALA A 173 -3.67 36.31 -9.58
CA ALA A 173 -4.02 37.56 -8.93
C ALA A 173 -3.24 38.77 -9.48
N LYS A 174 -1.98 38.58 -9.89
CA LYS A 174 -1.19 39.61 -10.58
C LYS A 174 -1.71 39.92 -11.97
N LYS A 175 -1.95 38.87 -12.79
CA LYS A 175 -2.54 39.04 -14.12
C LYS A 175 -3.89 39.75 -14.05
N LEU A 176 -4.76 39.34 -13.13
CA LEU A 176 -6.05 39.99 -12.90
C LEU A 176 -5.93 41.46 -12.46
N ALA A 177 -4.84 41.85 -11.80
CA ALA A 177 -4.57 43.26 -11.51
C ALA A 177 -4.06 44.02 -12.76
N GLU A 178 -3.13 43.42 -13.51
CA GLU A 178 -2.62 43.94 -14.79
C GLU A 178 -3.72 44.06 -15.86
N ASP A 179 -4.72 43.16 -15.87
CA ASP A 179 -5.88 43.15 -16.78
C ASP A 179 -6.95 44.20 -16.38
N LEU A 180 -6.81 44.85 -15.22
CA LEU A 180 -7.72 45.89 -14.70
C LEU A 180 -7.14 47.31 -14.77
N GLU A 181 -5.86 47.46 -15.16
CA GLU A 181 -5.13 48.73 -15.34
C GLU A 181 -5.18 49.26 -16.79
#